data_AF-A0A9X6AEU9-F1
#
_entry.id   AF-A0A9X6AEU9-F1
#
_cell.length_a   1.000
_cell.length_b   1.000
_cell.length_c   1.000
_cell.angle_alpha   90.00
_cell.angle_beta   90.00
_cell.angle_gamma   90.00
#
_symmetry.space_group_name_H-M   'P 1'
#
loop_
_entity.id
_entity.type
_entity.pdbx_description
1 polymer ?
#
loop_
_entity_poly.entity_id
_entity_poly.type
_entity_poly.pdbx_seq_one_letter_code
_entity_poly.pdbx_strand_id
1 'polypeptide(L)'
;TGQRQPSLPMLLALARIYGTTVSELLGETVAERDAIVRAADMEPTKAGGWTYWQAGAPGRGMQALRVHVPYGSQGDIVRVHPGEEWLYVLQGRLRLRLGDTAQVLAPGDSAHFDSLTPHRIAAADQSGAELLFVHTLLQSPTAALCLGPAAGHPTMGELS
;
A
#
# COMPACT_ATOMS: atom_id res chain seq x y z
N THR A 1 -9.22 21.11 -9.23
CA THR A 1 -10.40 21.81 -8.68
C THR A 1 -11.22 20.84 -7.84
N GLY A 2 -10.77 20.51 -6.63
CA GLY A 2 -11.33 19.42 -5.79
C GLY A 2 -12.18 19.88 -4.61
N GLN A 3 -12.79 21.07 -4.66
CA GLN A 3 -13.38 21.73 -3.48
C GLN A 3 -14.84 21.38 -3.18
N ARG A 4 -15.43 20.37 -3.83
CA ARG A 4 -16.81 19.93 -3.53
C ARG A 4 -16.92 18.42 -3.56
N GLN A 5 -17.30 17.83 -2.43
CA GLN A 5 -17.68 16.42 -2.33
C GLN A 5 -19.17 16.31 -2.74
N PRO A 6 -19.49 15.65 -3.86
CA PRO A 6 -20.88 15.43 -4.26
C PRO A 6 -21.58 14.51 -3.25
N SER A 7 -22.85 14.79 -2.95
CA SER A 7 -23.64 13.96 -2.04
C SER A 7 -24.10 12.67 -2.73
N LEU A 8 -24.33 11.60 -1.96
CA LEU A 8 -24.84 10.32 -2.49
C LEU A 8 -26.16 10.47 -3.28
N PRO A 9 -27.15 11.28 -2.84
CA PRO A 9 -28.35 11.54 -3.64
C PRO A 9 -28.06 12.20 -5.00
N MET A 10 -27.06 13.07 -5.08
CA MET A 10 -26.62 13.70 -6.34
C MET A 10 -26.00 12.67 -7.28
N LEU A 11 -25.13 11.79 -6.76
CA LEU A 11 -24.53 10.71 -7.55
C LEU A 11 -25.61 9.75 -8.09
N LEU A 12 -26.59 9.36 -7.27
CA LEU A 12 -27.72 8.52 -7.69
C LEU A 12 -28.59 9.20 -8.77
N ALA A 13 -28.78 10.52 -8.68
CA ALA A 13 -29.51 11.28 -9.67
C ALA A 13 -28.75 11.32 -11.01
N LEU A 14 -27.45 11.60 -10.98
CA LEU A 14 -26.60 11.57 -12.17
C LEU A 14 -26.56 10.19 -12.81
N ALA A 15 -26.48 9.12 -12.00
CA ALA A 15 -26.47 7.74 -12.49
C ALA A 15 -27.73 7.43 -13.31
N ARG A 16 -28.90 7.82 -12.80
CA ARG A 16 -30.17 7.69 -13.53
C ARG A 16 -30.22 8.53 -14.80
N ILE A 17 -29.74 9.77 -14.76
CA ILE A 17 -29.75 10.68 -15.92
C ILE A 17 -28.86 10.15 -17.05
N TYR A 18 -27.66 9.66 -16.70
CA TYR A 18 -26.68 9.17 -17.67
C TYR A 18 -26.85 7.68 -18.02
N GLY A 19 -27.86 7.00 -17.46
CA GLY A 19 -28.10 5.58 -17.74
C GLY A 19 -26.98 4.65 -17.29
N THR A 20 -26.31 4.99 -16.20
CA THR A 20 -25.12 4.31 -15.66
C THR A 20 -25.32 4.04 -14.16
N THR A 21 -24.36 3.38 -13.51
CA THR A 21 -24.37 3.16 -12.06
C THR A 21 -23.54 4.23 -11.33
N VAL A 22 -23.77 4.39 -10.02
CA VAL A 22 -22.90 5.25 -9.19
C VAL A 22 -21.45 4.75 -9.22
N SER A 23 -21.25 3.44 -9.27
CA SER A 23 -19.96 2.76 -9.41
C SER A 23 -19.21 3.22 -10.67
N GLU A 24 -19.87 3.18 -11.83
CA GLU A 24 -19.30 3.66 -13.10
C GLU A 24 -19.03 5.17 -13.11
N LEU A 25 -19.89 5.99 -12.49
CA LEU A 25 -19.64 7.45 -12.32
C LEU A 25 -18.42 7.76 -11.46
N LEU A 26 -18.11 6.89 -10.50
CA LEU A 26 -16.91 6.99 -9.66
C LEU A 26 -15.68 6.41 -10.35
N GLY A 27 -15.82 5.91 -11.59
CA GLY A 27 -14.73 5.30 -12.35
C GLY A 27 -14.34 3.92 -11.84
N GLU A 28 -15.23 3.23 -11.12
CA GLU A 28 -15.06 1.81 -10.83
C GLU A 28 -15.21 1.03 -12.14
N THR A 29 -14.10 0.92 -12.85
CA THR A 29 -13.98 -0.02 -13.95
C THR A 29 -13.94 -1.41 -13.34
N VAL A 30 -14.91 -2.27 -13.67
CA VAL A 30 -14.78 -3.70 -13.46
C VAL A 30 -13.60 -4.12 -14.33
N ALA A 31 -12.40 -4.12 -13.74
CA ALA A 31 -11.19 -4.50 -14.45
C ALA A 31 -11.46 -5.83 -15.14
N GLU A 32 -11.27 -5.86 -16.47
CA GLU A 32 -11.32 -7.11 -17.20
C GLU A 32 -10.45 -8.12 -16.44
N ARG A 33 -11.03 -9.31 -16.23
CA ARG A 33 -10.53 -10.32 -15.29
C ARG A 33 -9.30 -11.03 -15.82
N ASP A 34 -8.35 -10.33 -16.43
CA ASP A 34 -7.08 -10.96 -16.75
C ASP A 34 -6.31 -11.15 -15.44
N ALA A 35 -6.46 -12.35 -14.90
CA ALA A 35 -5.80 -12.77 -13.67
C ALA A 35 -4.30 -12.98 -13.88
N ILE A 36 -3.85 -12.99 -15.14
CA ILE A 36 -2.49 -13.34 -15.51
C ILE A 36 -1.71 -12.07 -15.81
N VAL A 37 -0.64 -11.85 -15.04
CA VAL A 37 0.33 -10.80 -15.34
C VAL A 37 1.52 -11.45 -16.05
N ARG A 38 1.80 -10.99 -17.28
CA ARG A 38 2.93 -11.47 -18.08
C ARG A 38 4.11 -10.53 -17.90
N ALA A 39 5.26 -11.09 -17.51
CA ALA A 39 6.49 -10.33 -17.33
C ALA A 39 6.98 -9.66 -18.62
N ALA A 40 6.72 -10.27 -19.78
CA ALA A 40 7.12 -9.74 -21.08
C ALA A 40 6.43 -8.42 -21.45
N ASP A 41 5.25 -8.18 -20.90
CA ASP A 41 4.42 -7.00 -21.21
C ASP A 41 4.56 -5.92 -20.13
N MET A 42 5.43 -6.11 -19.14
CA MET A 42 5.50 -5.28 -17.94
C MET A 42 6.61 -4.23 -18.00
N GLU A 43 6.21 -2.97 -18.10
CA GLU A 43 7.14 -1.84 -18.00
C GLU A 43 7.46 -1.49 -16.53
N PRO A 44 8.75 -1.35 -16.16
CA PRO A 44 9.12 -0.94 -14.81
C PRO A 44 8.70 0.49 -14.49
N THR A 45 8.15 0.70 -13.30
CA THR A 45 7.95 2.03 -12.72
C THR A 45 9.07 2.35 -11.73
N LYS A 46 9.64 3.55 -11.79
CA LYS A 46 10.64 4.03 -10.82
C LYS A 46 10.03 5.09 -9.90
N ALA A 47 10.11 4.87 -8.59
CA ALA A 47 9.61 5.79 -7.57
C ALA A 47 10.42 5.64 -6.28
N GLY A 48 10.67 6.73 -5.55
CA GLY A 48 11.38 6.66 -4.26
C GLY A 48 12.80 6.05 -4.35
N GLY A 49 13.42 6.08 -5.53
CA GLY A 49 14.71 5.42 -5.79
C GLY A 49 14.63 3.91 -6.00
N TRP A 50 13.44 3.30 -5.97
CA TRP A 50 13.22 1.88 -6.21
C TRP A 50 12.65 1.65 -7.61
N THR A 51 12.72 0.39 -8.07
CA THR A 51 12.07 -0.03 -9.31
C THR A 51 11.02 -1.10 -9.02
N TYR A 52 9.83 -0.95 -9.60
CA TYR A 52 8.66 -1.78 -9.36
C TYR A 52 8.16 -2.38 -10.66
N TRP A 53 7.75 -3.65 -10.60
CA TRP A 53 6.97 -4.32 -11.64
C TRP A 53 5.72 -4.87 -10.99
N GLN A 54 4.58 -4.70 -11.64
CA GLN A 54 3.35 -5.33 -11.17
C GLN A 54 3.48 -6.85 -11.30
N ALA A 55 3.09 -7.57 -10.24
CA ALA A 55 3.15 -9.03 -10.17
C ALA A 55 1.78 -9.66 -9.86
N GLY A 56 0.74 -8.85 -9.70
CA GLY A 56 -0.64 -9.31 -9.51
C GLY A 56 -1.63 -8.47 -10.32
N ALA A 57 -2.77 -9.06 -10.67
CA ALA A 57 -3.81 -8.37 -11.45
C ALA A 57 -4.33 -7.11 -10.72
N PRO A 58 -4.68 -6.03 -11.43
CA PRO A 58 -5.22 -4.82 -10.83
C PRO A 58 -6.61 -5.07 -10.20
N GLY A 59 -7.03 -4.17 -9.30
CA GLY A 59 -8.37 -4.21 -8.70
C GLY A 59 -8.60 -5.37 -7.72
N ARG A 60 -7.53 -6.00 -7.23
CA ARG A 60 -7.59 -7.05 -6.19
C ARG A 60 -7.30 -6.46 -4.81
N GLY A 61 -7.89 -7.06 -3.77
CA GLY A 61 -7.65 -6.65 -2.39
C GLY A 61 -6.20 -6.85 -1.94
N MET A 62 -5.52 -7.80 -2.56
CA MET A 62 -4.09 -8.01 -2.44
C MET A 62 -3.37 -7.44 -3.66
N GLN A 63 -2.38 -6.58 -3.43
CA GLN A 63 -1.53 -6.02 -4.46
C GLN A 63 -0.16 -6.68 -4.37
N ALA A 64 0.30 -7.27 -5.47
CA ALA A 64 1.59 -7.94 -5.55
C ALA A 64 2.51 -7.20 -6.52
N LEU A 65 3.75 -6.99 -6.08
CA LEU A 65 4.80 -6.28 -6.79
C LEU A 65 6.08 -7.11 -6.76
N ARG A 66 6.83 -7.10 -7.86
CA ARG A 66 8.26 -7.40 -7.82
C ARG A 66 9.00 -6.08 -7.66
N VAL A 67 9.94 -6.01 -6.73
CA VAL A 67 10.61 -4.77 -6.36
C VAL A 67 12.12 -4.97 -6.38
N HIS A 68 12.82 -4.04 -7.01
CA HIS A 68 14.26 -3.88 -6.89
C HIS A 68 14.56 -2.69 -5.98
N VAL A 69 15.28 -2.96 -4.90
CA VAL A 69 15.75 -1.98 -3.92
C VAL A 69 17.25 -1.82 -4.10
N PRO A 70 17.72 -0.73 -4.72
CA PRO A 70 19.16 -0.49 -4.83
C PRO A 70 19.80 -0.18 -3.47
N TYR A 71 21.11 -0.36 -3.39
CA TYR A 71 21.85 0.08 -2.21
C TYR A 71 21.81 1.60 -2.06
N GLY A 72 21.72 2.08 -0.83
CA GLY A 72 21.72 3.51 -0.53
C GLY A 72 20.40 4.23 -0.81
N SER A 73 19.39 3.58 -1.42
CA SER A 73 18.02 4.12 -1.45
C SER A 73 17.40 3.96 -0.06
N GLN A 74 17.71 4.89 0.84
CA GLN A 74 16.99 5.01 2.10
C GLN A 74 15.72 5.82 1.83
N GLY A 75 14.62 5.13 1.54
CA GLY A 75 13.30 5.74 1.68
C GLY A 75 13.01 5.99 3.15
N ASP A 76 12.21 7.02 3.44
CA ASP A 76 11.60 7.26 4.76
C ASP A 76 10.84 6.02 5.28
N ILE A 77 10.21 6.14 6.45
CA ILE A 77 9.32 5.08 6.97
C ILE A 77 8.36 4.66 5.85
N VAL A 78 8.34 3.37 5.51
CA VAL A 78 7.42 2.84 4.51
C VAL A 78 6.00 3.04 5.02
N ARG A 79 5.10 3.41 4.11
CA ARG A 79 3.80 3.99 4.44
C ARG A 79 2.96 3.01 5.26
N VAL A 80 2.70 3.34 6.52
CA VAL A 80 1.80 2.55 7.37
C VAL A 80 0.36 2.66 6.89
N HIS A 81 -0.35 1.55 6.83
CA HIS A 81 -1.76 1.50 6.45
C HIS A 81 -2.49 0.32 7.12
N PRO A 82 -3.82 0.36 7.26
CA PRO A 82 -4.57 -0.82 7.68
C PRO A 82 -4.40 -1.96 6.67
N GLY A 83 -4.06 -3.15 7.16
CA GLY A 83 -3.85 -4.34 6.34
C GLY A 83 -2.63 -5.14 6.78
N GLU A 84 -2.18 -6.00 5.90
CA GLU A 84 -1.03 -6.86 6.10
C GLU A 84 -0.04 -6.68 4.95
N GLU A 85 1.24 -6.80 5.28
CA GLU A 85 2.35 -6.79 4.36
C GLU A 85 3.15 -8.06 4.46
N TRP A 86 3.45 -8.63 3.30
CA TRP A 86 4.27 -9.80 3.14
C TRP A 86 5.38 -9.53 2.13
N LEU A 87 6.60 -9.97 2.44
CA LEU A 87 7.71 -9.90 1.51
C LEU A 87 8.50 -11.19 1.46
N TYR A 88 9.15 -11.43 0.33
CA TYR A 88 10.01 -12.58 0.08
C TYR A 88 11.23 -12.18 -0.71
N VAL A 89 12.41 -12.52 -0.22
CA VAL A 89 13.68 -12.14 -0.86
C VAL A 89 13.99 -13.11 -2.01
N LEU A 90 14.04 -12.58 -3.23
CA LEU A 90 14.40 -13.34 -4.42
C LEU A 90 15.92 -13.37 -4.62
N GLN A 91 16.59 -12.22 -4.47
CA GLN A 91 18.04 -12.08 -4.65
C GLN A 91 18.60 -10.97 -3.74
N GLY A 92 19.90 -11.05 -3.45
CA GLY A 92 20.58 -10.12 -2.55
C GLY A 92 20.18 -10.32 -1.08
N ARG A 93 20.50 -9.35 -0.23
CA ARG A 93 20.13 -9.37 1.19
C ARG A 93 19.34 -8.12 1.55
N LEU A 94 18.25 -8.30 2.29
CA LEU A 94 17.33 -7.24 2.67
C LEU A 94 17.48 -6.93 4.16
N ARG A 95 17.70 -5.66 4.51
CA ARG A 95 17.57 -5.18 5.89
C ARG A 95 16.13 -4.74 6.10
N LEU A 96 15.39 -5.49 6.93
CA LEU A 96 14.04 -5.16 7.36
C LEU A 96 14.08 -4.67 8.81
N ARG A 97 13.57 -3.47 9.05
CA ARG A 97 13.31 -2.96 10.40
C ARG A 97 11.80 -2.94 10.64
N LEU A 98 11.35 -3.59 11.71
CA LEU A 98 9.97 -3.61 12.20
C LEU A 98 9.96 -3.03 13.62
N GLY A 99 9.37 -1.84 13.80
CA GLY A 99 9.50 -1.06 15.02
C GLY A 99 10.98 -0.82 15.37
N ASP A 100 11.39 -1.32 16.53
CA ASP A 100 12.77 -1.19 17.05
C ASP A 100 13.66 -2.38 16.67
N THR A 101 13.11 -3.43 16.06
CA THR A 101 13.87 -4.64 15.71
C THR A 101 14.32 -4.56 14.27
N ALA A 102 15.61 -4.84 14.00
CA ALA A 102 16.15 -4.95 12.65
C ALA A 102 16.70 -6.35 12.41
N GLN A 103 16.40 -6.91 11.24
CA GLN A 103 16.89 -8.21 10.78
C GLN A 103 17.42 -8.10 9.36
N VAL A 104 18.39 -8.95 9.01
CA VAL A 104 18.85 -9.14 7.64
C VAL A 104 18.31 -10.46 7.12
N LEU A 105 17.54 -10.38 6.04
CA LEU A 105 16.93 -11.52 5.35
C LEU A 105 17.76 -11.88 4.12
N ALA A 106 18.02 -13.17 3.93
CA ALA A 106 18.73 -13.74 2.80
C ALA A 106 17.75 -14.24 1.72
N PRO A 107 18.21 -14.57 0.50
CA PRO A 107 17.34 -15.17 -0.52
C PRO A 107 16.65 -16.42 0.02
N GLY A 108 15.34 -16.50 -0.17
CA GLY A 108 14.51 -17.57 0.39
C GLY A 108 13.77 -17.21 1.68
N ASP A 109 14.26 -16.19 2.40
CA ASP A 109 13.59 -15.71 3.61
C ASP A 109 12.37 -14.84 3.27
N SER A 110 11.42 -14.79 4.21
CA SER A 110 10.21 -13.98 4.09
C SER A 110 9.84 -13.35 5.42
N ALA A 111 9.02 -12.32 5.36
CA ALA A 111 8.42 -11.70 6.53
C ALA A 111 6.94 -11.40 6.26
N HIS A 112 6.10 -11.58 7.28
CA HIS A 112 4.69 -11.20 7.29
C HIS A 112 4.45 -10.36 8.54
N PHE A 113 3.87 -9.17 8.39
CA PHE A 113 3.61 -8.27 9.51
C PHE A 113 2.40 -7.37 9.25
N ASP A 114 1.84 -6.85 10.33
CA ASP A 114 0.80 -5.82 10.29
C ASP A 114 1.39 -4.54 9.68
N SER A 115 0.75 -4.03 8.62
CA SER A 115 1.17 -2.83 7.89
C SER A 115 1.14 -1.56 8.74
N LEU A 116 0.49 -1.57 9.91
CA LEU A 116 0.54 -0.48 10.90
C LEU A 116 1.83 -0.49 11.72
N THR A 117 2.59 -1.60 11.71
CA THR A 117 3.90 -1.66 12.34
C THR A 117 4.84 -0.72 11.58
N PRO A 118 5.42 0.31 12.23
CA PRO A 118 6.37 1.20 11.55
C PRO A 118 7.53 0.39 11.01
N HIS A 119 7.78 0.44 9.71
CA HIS A 119 8.78 -0.41 9.10
C HIS A 119 9.66 0.32 8.08
N ARG A 120 10.85 -0.23 7.85
CA ARG A 120 11.82 0.25 6.87
C ARG A 120 12.45 -0.92 6.15
N ILE A 121 12.51 -0.81 4.83
CA ILE A 121 13.12 -1.79 3.94
C ILE A 121 14.32 -1.12 3.25
N ALA A 122 15.46 -1.79 3.25
CA ALA A 122 16.66 -1.33 2.57
C ALA A 122 17.50 -2.52 2.10
N ALA A 123 18.28 -2.35 1.03
CA ALA A 123 19.31 -3.33 0.68
C ALA A 123 20.40 -3.35 1.77
N ALA A 124 20.83 -4.55 2.15
CA ALA A 124 21.93 -4.73 3.09
C ALA A 124 23.30 -4.56 2.43
N ASP A 125 23.39 -4.85 1.12
CA ASP A 125 24.62 -4.91 0.32
C ASP A 125 24.59 -3.99 -0.89
N GLN A 126 25.78 -3.66 -1.42
CA GLN A 126 25.98 -2.79 -2.58
C GLN A 126 25.34 -3.31 -3.88
N SER A 127 25.09 -4.62 -3.99
CA SER A 127 24.42 -5.23 -5.14
C SER A 127 22.93 -4.92 -5.24
N GLY A 128 22.32 -4.32 -4.20
CA GLY A 128 20.87 -4.19 -4.10
C GLY A 128 20.20 -5.50 -3.66
N ALA A 129 18.86 -5.47 -3.65
CA ALA A 129 18.03 -6.62 -3.34
C ALA A 129 16.78 -6.67 -4.24
N GLU A 130 16.38 -7.87 -4.64
CA GLU A 130 15.13 -8.15 -5.36
C GLU A 130 14.17 -8.87 -4.42
N LEU A 131 12.91 -8.44 -4.38
CA LEU A 131 11.88 -9.07 -3.56
C LEU A 131 10.54 -9.17 -4.30
N LEU A 132 9.73 -10.13 -3.87
CA LEU A 132 8.28 -10.03 -3.99
C LEU A 132 7.77 -9.26 -2.79
N PHE A 133 6.90 -8.29 -3.04
CA PHE A 133 6.24 -7.48 -2.03
C PHE A 133 4.74 -7.56 -2.27
N VAL A 134 4.01 -7.95 -1.24
CA VAL A 134 2.58 -8.15 -1.30
C VAL A 134 1.97 -7.37 -0.15
N HIS A 135 0.98 -6.55 -0.44
CA HIS A 135 0.28 -5.81 0.61
C HIS A 135 -1.22 -5.82 0.35
N THR A 136 -1.99 -5.81 1.43
CA THR A 136 -3.43 -5.56 1.36
C THR A 136 -3.69 -4.12 1.75
N LEU A 137 -4.43 -3.40 0.92
CA LEU A 137 -5.08 -2.19 1.39
C LEU A 137 -6.44 -2.65 1.91
N LEU A 138 -6.65 -2.63 3.23
CA LEU A 138 -8.01 -2.67 3.76
C LEU A 138 -8.69 -1.35 3.35
N GLN A 139 -9.17 -1.30 2.11
CA GLN A 139 -10.11 -0.30 1.66
C GLN A 139 -11.48 -0.67 2.23
N SER A 140 -11.64 -0.50 3.54
CA SER A 140 -12.98 -0.49 4.12
C SER A 140 -13.58 0.88 3.85
N PRO A 141 -14.72 1.00 3.14
CA PRO A 141 -15.47 2.26 3.02
C PRO A 141 -15.83 2.85 4.39
N THR A 142 -15.81 2.01 5.43
CA THR A 142 -16.14 2.33 6.82
C THR A 142 -14.93 2.69 7.69
N ALA A 143 -13.68 2.59 7.20
CA ALA A 143 -12.51 2.98 8.01
C ALA A 143 -12.55 4.47 8.42
N ALA A 144 -13.22 5.32 7.65
CA ALA A 144 -13.45 6.72 8.00
C ALA A 144 -14.52 6.94 9.09
N LEU A 145 -15.39 5.95 9.34
CA LEU A 145 -16.47 6.02 10.34
C LEU A 145 -16.05 5.52 11.73
N CYS A 146 -14.91 4.82 11.83
CA CYS A 146 -14.41 4.27 13.10
C CYS A 146 -13.47 5.21 13.87
N LEU A 147 -13.05 6.33 13.28
CA LEU A 147 -12.35 7.39 14.01
C LEU A 147 -13.38 8.46 14.36
N GLY A 148 -14.02 8.28 15.51
CA GLY A 148 -14.86 9.30 16.12
C GLY A 148 -14.09 10.62 16.31
N PRO A 149 -14.78 11.77 16.43
CA PRO A 149 -14.11 13.05 16.57
C PRO A 149 -13.24 13.04 17.84
N ALA A 150 -11.96 13.34 17.67
CA ALA A 150 -11.04 13.57 18.78
C ALA A 150 -11.54 14.77 19.60
N ALA A 151 -12.18 14.50 20.72
CA ALA A 151 -12.57 15.52 21.68
C ALA A 151 -11.43 15.72 22.71
N GLY A 152 -10.85 16.93 22.68
CA GLY A 152 -10.41 17.65 23.88
C GLY A 152 -9.03 17.32 24.48
N HIS A 153 -8.10 18.25 24.31
CA HIS A 153 -6.93 18.48 25.18
C HIS A 153 -7.30 19.55 26.25
N PRO A 154 -6.46 19.85 27.26
CA PRO A 154 -5.90 19.06 28.36
C PRO A 154 -6.35 19.58 29.75
N THR A 155 -5.96 18.90 30.84
CA THR A 155 -5.26 19.45 32.04
C THR A 155 -5.45 18.52 33.23
N MET A 156 -4.34 18.10 33.83
CA MET A 156 -4.30 17.61 35.21
C MET A 156 -3.15 18.33 35.89
N GLY A 157 -3.45 18.99 37.00
CA GLY A 157 -2.52 19.79 37.79
C GLY A 157 -3.19 20.11 39.11
N GLU A 158 -2.82 19.31 40.11
CA GLU A 158 -3.45 19.09 41.40
C GLU A 158 -2.80 19.99 42.48
N LEU A 159 -3.47 20.06 43.64
CA LEU A 159 -2.94 20.30 45.01
C LEU A 159 -3.06 21.69 45.67
N SER A 160 -3.60 21.57 46.90
CA SER A 160 -3.73 22.48 48.07
C SER A 160 -4.95 23.41 48.11
#